data_AF-A0A3S9ANJ3-F1
#
_entry.id   AF-A0A3S9ANJ3-F1
#
_cell.length_a   1.000
_cell.length_b   1.000
_cell.length_c   1.000
_cell.angle_alpha   90.00
_cell.angle_beta   90.00
_cell.angle_gamma   90.00
#
_symmetry.space_group_name_H-M   'P 1'
#
loop_
_entity.id
_entity.type
_entity.pdbx_description
1 polymer ?
#
loop_
_entity_poly.entity_id
_entity_poly.type
_entity_poly.pdbx_seq_one_letter_code
_entity_poly.pdbx_strand_id
1 'polypeptide(L)'
;MNTGDHVAVSFISENRTEFSGIHFAGNGIIDRLEDNRVFGHLYSGQPFMCDPTDVSVNVDIHNLDKYYQLLLELKLASHAEIELIKSKSLEDPQLLNMAEFGLYIFAHFQSLINAMAQQIAVSEFQRIQDEFTNGRVFLVDA
;
A
#
# COMPACT_ATOMS: atom_id res chain seq x y z
N MET A 1 2.70 14.06 -12.70
CA MET A 1 2.58 12.84 -13.51
C MET A 1 3.72 12.84 -14.50
N ASN A 2 4.68 11.94 -14.28
CA ASN A 2 5.91 11.76 -15.04
C ASN A 2 6.06 10.28 -15.40
N THR A 3 6.91 9.98 -16.38
CA THR A 3 7.38 8.60 -16.61
C THR A 3 8.06 8.07 -15.35
N GLY A 4 7.72 6.85 -14.96
CA GLY A 4 8.19 6.21 -13.73
C GLY A 4 7.27 6.40 -12.52
N ASP A 5 6.26 7.28 -12.60
CA ASP A 5 5.31 7.46 -11.50
C ASP A 5 4.44 6.19 -11.31
N HIS A 6 4.17 5.86 -10.05
CA HIS A 6 3.27 4.78 -9.67
C HIS A 6 1.84 5.31 -9.56
N VAL A 7 0.92 4.69 -10.29
CA VAL A 7 -0.43 5.22 -10.52
C VAL A 7 -1.51 4.18 -10.26
N ALA A 8 -2.69 4.63 -9.85
CA ALA A 8 -3.96 3.93 -10.02
C ALA A 8 -4.62 4.44 -11.30
N VAL A 9 -5.13 3.51 -12.10
CA VAL A 9 -5.96 3.83 -13.27
C VAL A 9 -7.33 3.18 -13.10
N SER A 10 -8.37 3.87 -13.56
CA SER A 10 -9.73 3.34 -13.61
C SER A 10 -10.48 4.00 -14.75
N PHE A 11 -10.68 3.28 -15.85
CA PHE A 11 -11.34 3.81 -17.04
C PHE A 11 -12.13 2.74 -17.77
N ILE A 12 -13.04 3.17 -18.64
CA ILE A 12 -13.70 2.28 -19.59
C ILE A 12 -12.96 2.41 -20.91
N SER A 13 -12.51 1.29 -21.49
CA SER A 13 -11.86 1.32 -22.79
C SER A 13 -12.84 1.82 -23.85
N GLU A 14 -12.63 3.05 -24.33
CA GLU A 14 -13.51 3.70 -25.31
C GLU A 14 -13.19 3.28 -26.76
N ASN A 15 -12.07 2.60 -26.99
CA ASN A 15 -11.63 2.32 -28.35
C ASN A 15 -12.45 1.16 -28.96
N ARG A 16 -12.76 1.26 -30.26
CA ARG A 16 -13.53 0.25 -31.04
C ARG A 16 -12.73 -1.04 -31.30
N THR A 17 -12.07 -1.55 -30.27
CA THR A 17 -11.41 -2.86 -30.24
C THR A 17 -12.34 -3.87 -29.57
N GLU A 18 -11.95 -5.14 -29.57
CA GLU A 18 -12.66 -6.20 -28.83
C GLU A 18 -12.75 -5.94 -27.31
N PHE A 19 -11.96 -4.98 -26.80
CA PHE A 19 -11.96 -4.57 -25.40
C PHE A 19 -12.85 -3.34 -25.12
N SER A 20 -13.61 -2.86 -26.12
CA SER A 20 -14.51 -1.71 -25.96
C SER A 20 -15.56 -1.97 -24.89
N GLY A 21 -15.77 -1.02 -23.98
CA GLY A 21 -16.76 -1.13 -22.90
C GLY A 21 -16.32 -1.98 -21.70
N ILE A 22 -15.09 -2.52 -21.71
CA ILE A 22 -14.54 -3.21 -20.54
C ILE A 22 -13.99 -2.19 -19.56
N HIS A 23 -14.38 -2.32 -18.29
CA HIS A 23 -13.80 -1.55 -17.20
C HIS A 23 -12.38 -2.05 -16.91
N PHE A 24 -11.42 -1.16 -17.04
CA PHE A 24 -10.02 -1.41 -16.79
C PHE A 24 -9.62 -0.64 -15.53
N ALA A 25 -9.25 -1.36 -14.47
CA ALA A 25 -8.78 -0.76 -13.23
C ALA A 25 -7.61 -1.53 -12.63
N GLY A 26 -6.65 -0.81 -12.07
CA GLY A 26 -5.48 -1.41 -11.45
C GLY A 26 -4.40 -0.41 -11.07
N ASN A 27 -3.36 -0.89 -10.41
CA ASN A 27 -2.18 -0.12 -10.06
C ASN A 27 -1.01 -0.50 -10.98
N GLY A 28 -0.21 0.48 -11.38
CA GLY A 28 0.87 0.30 -12.35
C GLY A 28 1.88 1.43 -12.37
N ILE A 29 2.74 1.41 -13.39
CA ILE A 29 3.80 2.39 -13.62
C ILE A 29 3.58 3.05 -14.98
N ILE A 30 3.84 4.36 -15.07
CA ILE A 30 3.83 5.08 -16.35
C ILE A 30 5.13 4.78 -17.11
N ASP A 31 5.01 4.21 -18.30
CA ASP A 31 6.14 3.96 -19.20
C ASP A 31 6.45 5.17 -20.08
N ARG A 32 5.41 5.84 -20.58
CA ARG A 32 5.56 7.01 -21.45
C ARG A 32 4.31 7.91 -21.41
N LEU A 33 4.55 9.19 -21.69
CA LEU A 33 3.53 10.21 -21.90
C LEU A 33 3.70 10.76 -23.31
N GLU A 34 2.73 10.53 -24.18
CA GLU A 34 2.80 10.90 -25.61
C GLU A 34 1.39 11.27 -26.11
N ASP A 35 1.29 12.31 -26.95
CA ASP A 35 0.02 12.73 -27.58
C ASP A 35 -1.18 12.87 -26.60
N ASN A 36 -0.92 13.42 -25.41
CA ASN A 36 -1.90 13.59 -24.34
C ASN A 36 -2.54 12.27 -23.86
N ARG A 37 -1.81 11.16 -24.02
CA ARG A 37 -2.17 9.82 -23.52
C ARG A 37 -1.12 9.34 -22.53
N VAL A 38 -1.60 8.55 -21.56
CA VAL A 38 -0.76 7.86 -20.59
C VAL A 38 -0.64 6.42 -21.00
N PHE A 39 0.58 5.95 -21.20
CA PHE A 39 0.87 4.56 -21.47
C PHE A 39 1.66 4.00 -20.29
N GLY A 40 1.31 2.80 -19.88
CA GLY A 40 1.99 2.13 -18.79
C GLY A 40 1.68 0.66 -18.75
N HIS A 41 2.13 0.02 -17.68
CA HIS A 41 1.78 -1.36 -17.36
C HIS A 41 1.35 -1.47 -15.91
N LEU A 42 0.32 -2.27 -15.67
CA LEU A 42 -0.09 -2.68 -14.33
C LEU A 42 1.01 -3.55 -13.70
N TYR A 43 1.03 -3.66 -12.37
CA TYR A 43 1.94 -4.59 -11.70
C TYR A 43 1.69 -6.06 -12.05
N SER A 44 0.50 -6.37 -12.58
CA SER A 44 0.19 -7.69 -13.18
C SER A 44 0.92 -7.93 -14.52
N GLY A 45 1.61 -6.92 -15.06
CA GLY A 45 2.25 -6.94 -16.38
C GLY A 45 1.31 -6.53 -17.52
N GLN A 46 0.03 -6.27 -17.26
CA GLN A 46 -0.92 -5.90 -18.30
C GLN A 46 -0.69 -4.45 -18.77
N PRO A 47 -0.44 -4.20 -20.06
CA PRO A 47 -0.28 -2.84 -20.57
C PRO A 47 -1.61 -2.09 -20.58
N PHE A 48 -1.55 -0.77 -20.43
CA PHE A 48 -2.70 0.12 -20.52
C PHE A 48 -2.38 1.40 -21.29
N MET A 49 -3.43 2.01 -21.84
CA MET A 49 -3.42 3.33 -22.45
C MET A 49 -4.71 4.05 -22.05
N CYS A 50 -4.61 5.20 -21.38
CA CYS A 50 -5.76 5.95 -20.91
C CYS A 50 -5.58 7.47 -21.03
N ASP A 51 -6.65 8.22 -20.75
CA ASP A 51 -6.58 9.66 -20.60
C ASP A 51 -5.88 10.04 -19.28
N PRO A 52 -5.07 11.11 -19.24
CA PRO A 52 -4.53 11.64 -17.99
C PRO A 52 -5.56 11.86 -16.87
N THR A 53 -6.82 12.16 -17.19
CA THR A 53 -7.87 12.35 -16.18
C THR A 53 -8.26 11.05 -15.46
N ASP A 54 -8.00 9.90 -16.08
CA ASP A 54 -8.31 8.59 -15.53
C ASP A 54 -7.18 8.03 -14.64
N VAL A 55 -6.12 8.83 -14.48
CA VAL A 55 -4.91 8.46 -13.75
C VAL A 55 -4.85 9.23 -12.43
N SER A 56 -4.83 8.48 -11.33
CA SER A 56 -4.52 8.99 -10.01
C SER A 56 -3.09 8.59 -9.64
N VAL A 57 -2.19 9.56 -9.47
CA VAL A 57 -0.84 9.29 -8.96
C VAL A 57 -0.96 8.90 -7.48
N ASN A 58 -0.78 7.60 -7.19
CA ASN A 58 -0.95 7.05 -5.84
C ASN A 58 0.20 7.44 -4.93
N VAL A 59 1.40 7.55 -5.49
CA VAL A 59 2.61 7.96 -4.79
C VAL A 59 3.40 8.83 -5.73
N ASP A 60 3.42 10.13 -5.45
CA ASP A 60 4.37 11.03 -6.08
C ASP A 60 5.73 10.75 -5.43
N ILE A 61 6.48 9.82 -6.02
CA ILE A 61 7.79 9.34 -5.52
C ILE A 61 8.81 10.50 -5.52
N HIS A 62 8.53 11.57 -6.27
CA HIS A 62 9.29 12.81 -6.24
C HIS A 62 8.98 13.68 -5.01
N ASN A 63 7.95 13.36 -4.25
CA ASN A 63 7.57 14.02 -3.00
C ASN A 63 7.84 13.10 -1.80
N LEU A 64 9.12 12.83 -1.58
CA LEU A 64 9.66 12.11 -0.42
C LEU A 64 9.14 12.67 0.91
N ASP A 65 8.89 13.97 0.99
CA ASP A 65 8.32 14.59 2.18
C ASP A 65 6.93 14.05 2.52
N LYS A 66 6.06 13.86 1.52
CA LYS A 66 4.73 13.26 1.73
C LYS A 66 4.81 11.80 2.20
N TYR A 67 5.82 11.06 1.75
CA TYR A 67 6.08 9.69 2.20
C TYR A 67 6.53 9.65 3.67
N TYR A 68 7.49 10.50 4.04
CA TYR A 68 7.92 10.62 5.43
C TYR A 68 6.79 11.05 6.35
N GLN A 69 5.90 11.93 5.87
CA GLN A 69 4.73 12.36 6.61
C GLN A 69 3.76 11.20 6.88
N LEU A 70 3.54 10.33 5.89
CA LEU A 70 2.71 9.13 6.04
C LEU A 70 3.29 8.14 7.06
N LEU A 71 4.62 7.94 7.06
CA LEU A 71 5.30 7.09 8.04
C LEU A 71 5.12 7.61 9.48
N LEU A 72 5.14 8.94 9.66
CA LEU A 72 4.90 9.59 10.95
C LEU A 72 3.43 9.47 11.38
N GLU A 73 2.48 9.71 10.48
CA GLU A 73 1.04 9.63 10.75
C GLU A 73 0.61 8.21 11.15
N LEU A 74 1.14 7.20 10.46
CA LEU A 74 0.92 5.79 10.76
C LEU A 74 1.74 5.29 11.96
N LYS A 75 2.57 6.15 12.57
CA LYS A 75 3.47 5.83 13.69
C LYS A 75 4.42 4.66 13.40
N LEU A 76 4.82 4.53 12.14
CA LEU A 76 5.74 3.49 11.66
C LEU A 76 7.20 3.91 11.80
N ALA A 77 7.47 5.20 11.93
CA ALA A 77 8.79 5.77 12.22
C ALA A 77 8.66 7.01 13.11
N SER A 78 9.71 7.32 13.86
CA SER A 78 9.85 8.57 14.63
C SER A 78 10.50 9.67 13.81
N HIS A 79 10.37 10.92 14.24
CA HIS A 79 11.01 12.07 13.57
C HIS A 79 12.54 11.91 13.50
N ALA A 80 13.18 11.32 14.52
CA ALA A 80 14.63 11.10 14.52
C ALA A 80 15.07 10.04 13.51
N GLU A 81 14.28 8.98 13.32
CA GLU A 81 14.54 7.93 12.32
C GLU A 81 14.36 8.46 10.90
N ILE A 82 13.35 9.31 10.68
CA ILE A 82 13.11 9.97 9.40
C ILE A 82 14.29 10.87 9.01
N GLU A 83 14.83 11.67 9.94
CA GLU A 83 16.02 12.50 9.68
C GLU A 83 17.26 11.67 9.34
N LEU A 84 17.44 10.52 10.00
CA LEU A 84 18.51 9.58 9.69
C LEU A 84 18.33 8.97 8.28
N ILE A 85 17.11 8.60 7.90
CA ILE A 85 16.79 8.08 6.56
C ILE A 85 17.10 9.14 5.52
N LYS A 86 16.59 10.37 5.67
CA LYS A 86 16.86 11.51 4.77
C LYS A 86 18.35 11.71 4.53
N SER A 87 19.16 11.70 5.60
CA SER A 87 20.61 11.91 5.50
C SER A 87 21.34 10.82 4.69
N LYS A 88 20.86 9.57 4.73
CA LYS A 88 21.43 8.43 3.99
C LYS A 88 20.91 8.36 2.55
N SER A 89 19.64 8.68 2.35
CA SER A 89 18.97 8.71 1.05
C SER A 89 19.54 9.76 0.09
N LEU A 90 20.12 10.84 0.63
CA LEU A 90 20.80 11.90 -0.14
C LEU A 90 22.11 11.45 -0.81
N GLU A 91 22.74 10.37 -0.34
CA GLU A 91 24.04 9.90 -0.85
C GLU A 91 23.94 8.89 -2.00
N ASP A 92 22.80 8.18 -2.15
CA ASP A 92 22.55 7.24 -3.27
C ASP A 92 21.03 7.12 -3.58
N PRO A 93 20.55 7.79 -4.65
CA PRO A 93 19.14 7.77 -5.05
C PRO A 93 18.60 6.41 -5.52
N GLN A 94 19.46 5.44 -5.87
CA GLN A 94 19.03 4.13 -6.38
C GLN A 94 18.72 3.12 -5.26
N LEU A 95 19.30 3.33 -4.06
CA LEU A 95 19.03 2.55 -2.85
C LEU A 95 17.61 2.77 -2.31
N LEU A 96 17.03 3.94 -2.61
CA LEU A 96 15.69 4.37 -2.24
C LEU A 96 14.60 3.48 -2.87
N ASN A 97 14.74 3.16 -4.16
CA ASN A 97 13.67 2.53 -4.93
C ASN A 97 13.45 1.03 -4.64
N MET A 98 14.38 0.35 -3.97
CA MET A 98 14.29 -1.12 -3.77
C MET A 98 14.23 -1.56 -2.30
N ALA A 99 14.87 -0.81 -1.39
CA ALA A 99 14.83 -1.12 0.04
C ALA A 99 13.60 -0.51 0.73
N GLU A 100 13.12 0.66 0.30
CA GLU A 100 12.00 1.35 0.95
C GLU A 100 10.63 0.74 0.62
N PHE A 101 10.44 0.23 -0.60
CA PHE A 101 9.23 -0.51 -0.95
C PHE A 101 9.14 -1.85 -0.18
N GLY A 102 10.27 -2.55 -0.05
CA GLY A 102 10.34 -3.82 0.67
C GLY A 102 10.11 -3.69 2.19
N LEU A 103 10.70 -2.68 2.82
CA LEU A 103 10.52 -2.42 4.25
C LEU A 103 9.11 -1.90 4.58
N TYR A 104 8.51 -1.10 3.69
CA TYR A 104 7.14 -0.61 3.86
C TYR A 104 6.11 -1.75 3.83
N ILE A 105 6.22 -2.66 2.86
CA ILE A 105 5.35 -3.86 2.80
C ILE A 105 5.55 -4.73 4.04
N PHE A 106 6.80 -4.97 4.45
CA PHE A 106 7.09 -5.84 5.58
C PHE A 106 6.58 -5.28 6.93
N ALA A 107 6.82 -4.00 7.21
CA ALA A 107 6.39 -3.35 8.44
C ALA A 107 4.86 -3.24 8.53
N HIS A 108 4.19 -2.92 7.42
CA HIS A 108 2.73 -2.82 7.38
C HIS A 108 2.06 -4.18 7.62
N PHE A 109 2.57 -5.25 7.00
CA PHE A 109 2.07 -6.61 7.23
C PHE A 109 2.26 -7.06 8.69
N GLN A 110 3.43 -6.79 9.28
CA GLN A 110 3.70 -7.18 10.67
C GLN A 110 2.76 -6.45 11.66
N SER A 111 2.50 -5.17 11.43
CA SER A 111 1.58 -4.38 12.27
C SER A 111 0.14 -4.90 12.17
N LEU A 112 -0.32 -5.24 10.97
CA LEU A 112 -1.65 -5.79 10.75
C LEU A 112 -1.83 -7.15 11.44
N ILE A 113 -0.83 -8.03 11.32
CA ILE A 113 -0.83 -9.35 11.99
C ILE A 113 -0.88 -9.20 13.50
N ASN A 114 -0.08 -8.29 14.07
CA ASN A 114 -0.05 -8.05 15.50
C ASN A 114 -1.40 -7.51 16.03
N ALA A 115 -2.03 -6.60 15.29
CA ALA A 115 -3.34 -6.07 15.64
C ALA A 115 -4.43 -7.16 15.60
N MET A 116 -4.43 -8.01 14.56
CA MET A 116 -5.35 -9.14 14.47
C MET A 116 -5.13 -10.14 15.59
N ALA A 117 -3.88 -10.50 15.90
CA ALA A 117 -3.55 -11.41 16.99
C ALA A 117 -4.03 -10.88 18.35
N GLN A 118 -3.91 -9.57 18.57
CA GLN A 118 -4.35 -8.93 19.79
C GLN A 118 -5.89 -8.91 19.92
N GLN A 119 -6.60 -8.65 18.82
CA GLN A 119 -8.07 -8.73 18.79
C GLN A 119 -8.56 -10.16 19.06
N ILE A 120 -7.92 -11.17 18.47
CA ILE A 120 -8.24 -12.58 18.72
C ILE A 120 -8.01 -12.93 20.19
N ALA A 121 -6.87 -12.53 20.76
CA ALA A 121 -6.56 -12.80 22.17
C ALA A 121 -7.58 -12.17 23.14
N VAL A 122 -8.00 -10.93 22.87
CA VAL A 122 -9.04 -10.25 23.67
C VAL A 122 -10.39 -10.96 23.56
N SER A 123 -10.78 -11.34 22.33
CA SER A 123 -12.04 -12.03 22.09
C SER A 123 -12.10 -13.41 22.75
N GLU A 124 -11.02 -14.20 22.69
CA GLU A 124 -10.96 -15.51 23.34
C GLU A 124 -10.95 -15.38 24.87
N PHE A 125 -10.24 -14.39 25.42
CA PHE A 125 -10.25 -14.15 26.86
C PHE A 125 -11.64 -13.77 27.37
N GLN A 126 -12.35 -12.90 26.65
CA GLN A 126 -13.74 -12.57 26.96
C GLN A 126 -14.66 -13.78 26.86
N ARG A 127 -14.52 -14.62 25.83
CA ARG A 127 -15.32 -15.86 25.71
C ARG A 127 -15.09 -16.79 26.90
N ILE A 128 -13.83 -16.99 27.30
CA ILE A 128 -13.49 -17.81 28.48
C ILE A 128 -14.10 -17.21 29.74
N GLN A 129 -13.99 -15.90 29.93
CA GLN A 129 -14.55 -15.22 31.10
C GLN A 129 -16.08 -15.32 31.15
N ASP A 130 -16.76 -15.24 30.01
CA ASP A 130 -18.20 -15.44 29.87
C ASP A 130 -18.61 -16.90 30.13
N GLU A 131 -17.81 -17.88 29.71
CA GLU A 131 -18.04 -19.30 30.01
C GLU A 131 -17.86 -19.62 31.51
N PHE A 132 -16.87 -18.98 32.17
CA PHE A 132 -16.66 -19.10 33.62
C PHE A 132 -17.79 -18.43 34.43
N THR A 133 -18.18 -17.20 34.06
CA THR A 133 -19.23 -16.44 34.75
C THR A 133 -20.63 -17.00 34.53
N ASN A 134 -20.89 -17.63 33.38
CA ASN A 134 -22.13 -18.36 33.12
C ASN A 134 -22.09 -19.84 33.57
N GLY A 135 -21.08 -20.24 34.35
CA GLY A 135 -21.03 -21.54 35.03
C GLY A 135 -20.86 -22.76 34.11
N ARG A 136 -20.29 -22.60 32.92
CA ARG A 136 -20.07 -23.72 31.97
C ARG A 136 -18.72 -24.43 32.12
N VAL A 137 -17.82 -23.90 32.93
CA VAL A 137 -16.54 -24.55 33.26
C VAL A 137 -16.60 -25.10 34.68
N PHE A 138 -16.70 -26.43 34.80
CA PHE A 138 -16.52 -27.11 36.08
C PHE A 138 -15.03 -27.30 36.33
N LEU A 139 -14.51 -26.75 37.42
CA LEU A 139 -13.19 -27.14 37.93
C LEU A 139 -13.30 -28.62 38.34
N VAL A 140 -12.56 -29.48 37.64
CA VAL A 140 -12.29 -30.83 38.13
C VAL A 140 -11.20 -30.66 39.18
N ASP A 141 -11.60 -30.64 40.46
CA ASP A 141 -10.65 -30.70 41.57
C ASP A 141 -9.80 -31.98 41.44
N ALA A 142 -8.50 -31.81 41.67
CA ALA A 142 -7.46 -32.84 41.54
C ALA A 142 -7.58 -33.98 42.56
#